data_AF-A0A1T3C9K0-F1
#
_entry.id   AF-A0A1T3C9K0-F1
#
_cell.length_a   1.000
_cell.length_b   1.000
_cell.length_c   1.000
_cell.angle_alpha   90.00
_cell.angle_beta   90.00
_cell.angle_gamma   90.00
#
_symmetry.space_group_name_H-M   'P 1'
#
loop_
_entity.id
_entity.type
_entity.pdbx_description
1 polymer ?
#
loop_
_entity_poly.entity_id
_entity_poly.type
_entity_poly.pdbx_seq_one_letter_code
_entity_poly.pdbx_strand_id
1 'polypeptide(L)'
;MGSPPAFGALGAMFTTMRLLQAVSLISIIGLTGNFVAELVSSDFSTPSALVGTLVVACLATVYILISYILYWDHMLPLLVATAADTLCFIASIIVACVLGRPVSYLNCSAFPKKGNTGNFIYSLFANVKHASSNTFECVDPSKTSCYEIKAIWGLSIATSILFFMSAVAAICLWKRVKGSADRPASRKPMDLE
;
A
#
# COMPACT_ATOMS: atom_id res chain seq x y z
N MET A 1 -27.12 -6.90 8.45
CA MET A 1 -25.84 -6.58 9.12
C MET A 1 -25.31 -7.87 9.70
N GLY A 2 -24.38 -8.53 9.00
CA GLY A 2 -23.84 -9.83 9.41
C GLY A 2 -22.99 -9.67 10.67
N SER A 3 -23.17 -10.56 11.63
CA SER A 3 -22.34 -10.67 12.82
C SER A 3 -20.85 -10.70 12.41
N PRO A 4 -19.96 -9.95 13.07
CA PRO A 4 -18.53 -10.02 12.77
C PRO A 4 -18.05 -11.47 12.96
N PRO A 5 -17.15 -11.95 12.10
CA PRO A 5 -16.70 -13.34 12.12
C PRO A 5 -16.15 -13.71 13.50
N ALA A 6 -16.49 -14.91 13.96
CA ALA A 6 -16.27 -15.43 15.31
C ALA A 6 -14.78 -15.72 15.65
N PHE A 7 -13.88 -14.79 15.35
CA PHE A 7 -12.44 -14.84 15.67
C PHE A 7 -12.03 -13.80 16.73
N GLY A 8 -12.98 -13.13 17.39
CA GLY A 8 -12.72 -12.13 18.44
C GLY A 8 -11.88 -10.95 17.93
N ALA A 9 -11.02 -10.40 18.80
CA ALA A 9 -10.21 -9.21 18.49
C ALA A 9 -9.29 -9.35 17.26
N LEU A 10 -8.81 -10.58 16.97
CA LEU A 10 -7.91 -10.84 15.83
C LEU A 10 -8.63 -10.68 14.48
N GLY A 11 -9.89 -11.12 14.40
CA GLY A 11 -10.71 -10.93 13.20
C GLY A 11 -11.06 -9.46 12.95
N ALA A 12 -11.32 -8.70 14.03
CA ALA A 12 -11.56 -7.26 13.94
C ALA A 12 -10.30 -6.49 13.48
N MET A 13 -9.12 -6.86 14.00
CA MET A 13 -7.84 -6.29 13.58
C MET A 13 -7.56 -6.53 12.10
N PHE A 14 -7.79 -7.75 11.61
CA PHE A 14 -7.60 -8.09 10.19
C PHE A 14 -8.51 -7.26 9.28
N THR A 15 -9.81 -7.17 9.60
CA THR A 15 -10.76 -6.34 8.84
C THR A 15 -10.38 -4.86 8.85
N THR A 16 -9.95 -4.34 10.01
CA THR A 16 -9.55 -2.94 10.16
C THR A 16 -8.30 -2.63 9.33
N MET A 17 -7.32 -3.53 9.32
CA MET A 17 -6.12 -3.40 8.49
C MET A 17 -6.46 -3.40 7.00
N ARG A 18 -7.36 -4.28 6.56
CA ARG A 18 -7.83 -4.31 5.16
C ARG A 18 -8.50 -3.01 4.74
N LEU A 19 -9.34 -2.44 5.61
CA LEU A 19 -9.98 -1.15 5.36
C LEU A 19 -8.96 -0.02 5.24
N LEU A 20 -7.99 0.05 6.16
CA LEU A 20 -6.98 1.10 6.14
C LEU A 20 -6.02 0.97 4.94
N GLN A 21 -5.69 -0.27 4.53
CA GLN A 21 -4.96 -0.54 3.29
C GLN A 21 -5.76 -0.05 2.07
N ALA A 22 -7.07 -0.34 2.01
CA ALA A 22 -7.93 0.07 0.90
C ALA A 22 -7.99 1.60 0.77
N VAL A 23 -8.20 2.32 1.88
CA VAL A 23 -8.22 3.80 1.88
C VAL A 23 -6.88 4.37 1.40
N SER A 24 -5.77 3.80 1.86
CA SER A 24 -4.42 4.25 1.47
C SER A 24 -4.18 4.04 -0.03
N LEU A 25 -4.54 2.87 -0.56
CA LEU A 25 -4.37 2.56 -1.99
C LEU A 25 -5.28 3.38 -2.90
N ILE A 26 -6.54 3.60 -2.52
CA ILE A 26 -7.46 4.48 -3.27
C ILE A 26 -6.89 5.90 -3.33
N SER A 27 -6.33 6.38 -2.22
CA SER A 27 -5.68 7.69 -2.18
C SER A 27 -4.46 7.76 -3.10
N ILE A 28 -3.61 6.72 -3.11
CA ILE A 28 -2.47 6.60 -4.04
C ILE A 28 -2.94 6.61 -5.50
N ILE A 29 -4.00 5.85 -5.83
CA ILE A 29 -4.57 5.79 -7.19
C ILE A 29 -5.09 7.17 -7.60
N GLY A 30 -5.82 7.87 -6.73
CA GLY A 30 -6.36 9.20 -7.03
C GLY A 30 -5.26 10.25 -7.28
N LEU A 31 -4.28 10.33 -6.38
CA LEU A 31 -3.16 11.27 -6.52
C LEU A 31 -2.31 10.96 -7.76
N THR A 32 -2.02 9.67 -7.99
CA THR A 32 -1.23 9.25 -9.17
C THR A 32 -2.01 9.45 -10.46
N GLY A 33 -3.31 9.18 -10.46
CA GLY A 33 -4.18 9.38 -11.62
C GLY A 33 -4.29 10.85 -12.03
N ASN A 34 -4.37 11.77 -11.06
CA ASN A 34 -4.35 13.21 -11.32
C ASN A 34 -3.04 13.63 -12.01
N PHE A 35 -1.90 13.13 -11.53
CA PHE A 35 -0.62 13.38 -12.18
C PHE A 35 -0.54 12.87 -13.60
N VAL A 36 -1.02 11.64 -13.85
CA VAL A 36 -1.02 11.08 -15.20
C VAL A 36 -1.92 11.91 -16.12
N ALA A 37 -3.09 12.34 -15.66
CA ALA A 37 -3.99 13.19 -16.43
C ALA A 37 -3.34 14.54 -16.79
N GLU A 38 -2.64 15.17 -15.85
CA GLU A 38 -1.97 16.46 -16.05
C GLU A 38 -0.73 16.34 -16.95
N LEU A 39 -0.01 15.21 -16.88
CA LEU A 39 1.13 14.92 -17.76
C LEU A 39 0.67 14.69 -19.20
N VAL A 40 -0.39 13.91 -19.38
CA VAL A 40 -0.96 13.62 -20.72
C VAL A 40 -1.59 14.87 -21.33
N SER A 41 -2.27 15.71 -20.55
CA SER A 41 -2.84 16.96 -21.06
C SER A 41 -1.80 18.01 -21.44
N SER A 42 -0.56 17.85 -20.96
CA SER A 42 0.56 18.76 -21.21
C SER A 42 1.59 18.18 -22.19
N ASP A 43 1.24 17.12 -22.93
CA ASP A 43 2.10 16.42 -23.91
C ASP A 43 3.44 15.88 -23.34
N PHE A 44 3.49 15.57 -22.05
CA PHE A 44 4.67 14.97 -21.42
C PHE A 44 4.60 13.44 -21.33
N SER A 45 5.75 12.80 -21.52
CA SER A 45 5.90 11.37 -21.28
C SER A 45 5.84 11.06 -19.77
N THR A 46 4.92 10.17 -19.39
CA THR A 46 4.76 9.78 -17.98
C THR A 46 5.93 8.90 -17.53
N PRO A 47 6.61 9.22 -16.41
CA PRO A 47 7.67 8.39 -15.86
C PRO A 47 7.19 6.98 -15.53
N SER A 48 7.96 5.96 -15.92
CA SER A 48 7.62 4.54 -15.68
C SER A 48 7.44 4.20 -14.20
N ALA A 49 8.07 4.95 -13.30
CA ALA A 49 7.87 4.82 -11.85
C ALA A 49 6.42 5.14 -11.41
N LEU A 50 5.80 6.17 -11.99
CA LEU A 50 4.42 6.55 -11.68
C LEU A 50 3.44 5.52 -12.23
N VAL A 51 3.66 5.08 -13.48
CA VAL A 51 2.85 4.03 -14.10
C VAL A 51 2.95 2.72 -13.30
N GLY A 52 4.17 2.32 -12.91
CA GLY A 52 4.39 1.13 -12.08
C GLY A 52 3.68 1.22 -10.73
N THR A 53 3.71 2.39 -10.09
CA THR A 53 2.99 2.65 -8.83
C THR A 53 1.48 2.47 -9.02
N LEU A 54 0.93 3.02 -10.10
CA LEU A 54 -0.50 2.90 -10.40
C LEU A 54 -0.91 1.43 -10.64
N VAL A 55 -0.12 0.68 -11.41
CA VAL A 55 -0.41 -0.75 -11.66
C VAL A 55 -0.37 -1.56 -10.37
N VAL A 56 0.68 -1.39 -9.55
CA VAL A 56 0.80 -2.09 -8.26
C VAL A 56 -0.37 -1.73 -7.35
N ALA A 57 -0.74 -0.44 -7.28
CA ALA A 57 -1.86 -0.01 -6.44
C ALA A 57 -3.19 -0.62 -6.89
N CYS A 58 -3.48 -0.64 -8.19
CA CYS A 58 -4.68 -1.28 -8.73
C CYS A 58 -4.74 -2.79 -8.43
N LEU A 59 -3.64 -3.51 -8.64
CA LEU A 59 -3.57 -4.95 -8.34
C LEU A 59 -3.76 -5.22 -6.84
N ALA A 60 -3.12 -4.42 -5.98
CA ALA A 60 -3.26 -4.52 -4.53
C ALA A 60 -4.70 -4.22 -4.08
N THR A 61 -5.38 -3.23 -4.68
CA THR A 61 -6.79 -2.93 -4.39
C THR A 61 -7.70 -4.10 -4.76
N VAL A 62 -7.53 -4.69 -5.94
CA VAL A 62 -8.30 -5.88 -6.36
C VAL A 62 -8.06 -7.05 -5.40
N TYR A 63 -6.80 -7.28 -5.02
CA TYR A 63 -6.45 -8.31 -4.06
C TYR A 63 -7.14 -8.12 -2.69
N ILE A 64 -7.16 -6.89 -2.16
CA ILE A 64 -7.83 -6.60 -0.88
C ILE A 64 -9.34 -6.82 -1.00
N LEU A 65 -9.96 -6.42 -2.11
CA LEU A 65 -11.39 -6.62 -2.34
C LEU A 65 -11.75 -8.12 -2.38
N ILE A 66 -11.00 -8.92 -3.15
CA ILE A 66 -11.21 -10.37 -3.23
C ILE A 66 -11.01 -11.00 -1.83
N SER A 67 -9.93 -10.62 -1.14
CA SER A 67 -9.64 -11.13 0.20
C SER A 67 -10.70 -10.74 1.23
N TYR A 68 -11.28 -9.56 1.11
CA TYR A 68 -12.37 -9.10 1.97
C TYR A 68 -13.64 -9.94 1.76
N ILE A 69 -14.01 -10.20 0.50
CA ILE A 69 -15.17 -11.07 0.18
C ILE A 69 -14.94 -12.48 0.70
N LEU A 70 -13.78 -13.06 0.40
CA LEU A 70 -13.48 -14.45 0.77
C LEU A 70 -13.33 -14.62 2.30
N TYR A 71 -12.98 -13.56 3.02
CA TYR A 71 -12.97 -13.54 4.48
C TYR A 71 -14.39 -13.58 5.07
N TRP A 72 -15.33 -12.85 4.48
CA TRP A 72 -16.75 -12.92 4.85
C TRP A 72 -17.38 -14.28 4.55
N ASP A 73 -16.91 -14.94 3.49
CA ASP A 73 -17.37 -16.28 3.10
C ASP A 73 -16.74 -17.42 3.92
N HIS A 74 -15.94 -17.11 4.95
CA HIS A 74 -15.21 -18.08 5.79
C HIS A 74 -14.25 -19.03 5.05
N MET A 75 -14.05 -18.84 3.74
CA MET A 75 -13.25 -19.73 2.88
C MET A 75 -11.80 -19.26 2.72
N LEU A 76 -11.36 -18.25 3.49
CA LEU A 76 -10.03 -17.66 3.30
C LEU A 76 -8.91 -18.66 3.64
N PRO A 77 -8.08 -19.10 2.66
CA PRO A 77 -6.91 -19.89 2.97
C PRO A 77 -5.84 -18.97 3.57
N LEU A 78 -5.75 -18.93 4.90
CA LEU A 78 -4.86 -18.02 5.64
C LEU A 78 -3.40 -18.06 5.17
N LEU A 79 -2.93 -19.23 4.72
CA LEU A 79 -1.57 -19.40 4.21
C LEU A 79 -1.36 -18.65 2.89
N VAL A 80 -2.33 -18.71 1.97
CA VAL A 80 -2.29 -17.99 0.69
C VAL A 80 -2.43 -16.48 0.94
N ALA A 81 -3.30 -16.08 1.86
CA ALA A 81 -3.45 -14.68 2.25
C ALA A 81 -2.14 -14.11 2.84
N THR A 82 -1.43 -14.89 3.67
CA THR A 82 -0.12 -14.49 4.21
C THR A 82 0.92 -14.33 3.10
N ALA A 83 0.98 -15.28 2.16
CA ALA A 83 1.91 -15.21 1.03
C ALA A 83 1.62 -14.00 0.13
N ALA A 84 0.35 -13.75 -0.18
CA ALA A 84 -0.08 -12.61 -0.98
C ALA A 84 0.15 -11.26 -0.27
N ASP A 85 -0.10 -11.17 1.04
CA ASP A 85 0.23 -9.98 1.84
C ASP A 85 1.74 -9.69 1.85
N THR A 86 2.56 -10.74 1.94
CA THR A 86 4.04 -10.61 1.89
C THR A 86 4.50 -10.13 0.52
N LEU A 87 3.87 -10.61 -0.56
CA LEU A 87 4.17 -10.15 -1.91
C LEU A 87 3.76 -8.68 -2.11
N CYS A 88 2.59 -8.28 -1.62
CA CYS A 88 2.14 -6.88 -1.64
C CYS A 88 3.04 -5.96 -0.79
N PHE A 89 3.54 -6.46 0.34
CA PHE A 89 4.53 -5.77 1.18
C PHE A 89 5.82 -5.50 0.41
N ILE A 90 6.39 -6.52 -0.25
CA ILE A 90 7.62 -6.37 -1.04
C ILE A 90 7.40 -5.37 -2.19
N ALA A 91 6.28 -5.49 -2.92
CA ALA A 91 5.95 -4.56 -4.00
C ALA A 91 5.82 -3.11 -3.50
N SER A 92 5.16 -2.90 -2.36
CA SER A 92 4.97 -1.57 -1.75
C SER A 92 6.29 -0.95 -1.27
N ILE A 93 7.22 -1.77 -0.77
CA ILE A 93 8.58 -1.32 -0.43
C ILE A 93 9.33 -0.86 -1.67
N ILE A 94 9.28 -1.63 -2.77
CA ILE A 94 9.97 -1.25 -4.02
C ILE A 94 9.46 0.10 -4.51
N VAL A 95 8.13 0.31 -4.50
CA VAL A 95 7.51 1.60 -4.83
C VAL A 95 8.01 2.71 -3.90
N ALA A 96 8.04 2.48 -2.57
CA ALA A 96 8.54 3.45 -1.61
C ALA A 96 10.02 3.80 -1.83
N CYS A 97 10.86 2.84 -2.21
CA CYS A 97 12.27 3.08 -2.54
C CYS A 97 12.43 3.88 -3.84
N VAL A 98 11.64 3.58 -4.88
CA VAL A 98 11.70 4.29 -6.17
C VAL A 98 11.24 5.74 -6.01
N LEU A 99 10.15 5.97 -5.28
CA LEU A 99 9.62 7.33 -5.01
C LEU A 99 10.41 8.07 -3.94
N GLY A 100 11.08 7.37 -3.03
CA GLY A 100 11.85 7.99 -1.94
C GLY A 100 13.10 8.72 -2.42
N ARG A 101 13.72 8.25 -3.51
CA ARG A 101 14.90 8.89 -4.10
C ARG A 101 14.64 10.36 -4.49
N PRO A 102 13.64 10.69 -5.34
CA PRO A 102 13.35 12.09 -5.65
C PRO A 102 12.87 12.88 -4.43
N VAL A 103 12.06 12.29 -3.55
CA VAL A 103 11.48 12.99 -2.39
C VAL A 103 12.55 13.46 -1.39
N SER A 104 13.63 12.70 -1.22
CA SER A 104 14.69 13.04 -0.25
C SER A 104 15.42 14.35 -0.56
N TYR A 105 15.38 14.82 -1.80
CA TYR A 105 16.07 16.05 -2.22
C TYR A 105 15.13 17.26 -2.36
N LEU A 106 13.84 17.09 -2.07
CA LEU A 106 12.82 18.12 -2.30
C LEU A 106 12.49 18.93 -1.04
N ASN A 107 12.60 20.27 -1.15
CA ASN A 107 12.11 21.22 -0.16
C ASN A 107 10.88 21.97 -0.70
N CYS A 108 9.68 21.42 -0.47
CA CYS A 108 8.43 21.97 -1.00
C CYS A 108 8.05 23.37 -0.46
N SER A 109 8.68 23.84 0.63
CA SER A 109 8.44 25.18 1.18
C SER A 109 9.07 26.29 0.33
N ALA A 110 10.13 25.97 -0.42
CA ALA A 110 10.89 26.93 -1.23
C ALA A 110 10.30 27.16 -2.63
N PHE A 111 9.33 26.35 -3.06
CA PHE A 111 8.79 26.40 -4.42
C PHE A 111 7.60 27.37 -4.58
N PRO A 112 7.47 28.01 -5.76
CA PRO A 112 6.34 28.88 -6.07
C PRO A 112 5.01 28.11 -6.13
N LYS A 113 3.91 28.81 -5.86
CA LYS A 113 2.55 28.23 -5.86
C LYS A 113 2.04 27.85 -7.26
N LYS A 114 2.57 28.49 -8.31
CA LYS A 114 2.25 28.20 -9.71
C LYS A 114 3.53 27.72 -10.40
N GLY A 115 3.47 26.53 -10.98
CA GLY A 115 4.52 25.90 -11.77
C GLY A 115 3.87 24.93 -12.74
N ASN A 116 4.65 24.37 -13.66
CA ASN A 116 4.16 23.37 -14.61
C ASN A 116 4.47 21.97 -14.04
N THR A 117 3.43 21.29 -13.56
CA THR A 117 3.53 19.93 -13.00
C THR A 117 4.21 18.96 -13.96
N GLY A 118 3.95 19.09 -15.26
CA GLY A 118 4.55 18.22 -16.27
C GLY A 118 6.06 18.35 -16.36
N ASN A 119 6.56 19.59 -16.50
CA ASN A 119 7.99 19.91 -16.49
C ASN A 119 8.66 19.51 -15.17
N PHE A 120 8.01 19.80 -14.04
CA PHE A 120 8.53 19.48 -12.71
C PHE A 120 8.72 17.96 -12.53
N ILE A 121 7.68 17.17 -12.80
CA ILE A 121 7.74 15.71 -12.61
C ILE A 121 8.74 15.07 -13.59
N TYR A 122 8.73 15.48 -14.86
CA TYR A 122 9.66 14.95 -15.85
C TYR A 122 11.13 15.25 -15.48
N SER A 123 11.44 16.52 -15.18
CA SER A 123 12.79 16.94 -14.79
C SER A 123 13.24 16.29 -13.48
N LEU A 124 12.34 16.13 -12.51
CA LEU A 124 12.62 15.47 -11.24
C LEU A 124 13.08 14.01 -11.43
N PHE A 125 12.33 13.22 -12.20
CA PHE A 125 12.68 11.81 -12.45
C PHE A 125 13.87 11.64 -13.40
N ALA A 126 14.10 12.59 -14.32
CA ALA A 126 15.26 12.58 -15.22
C ALA A 126 16.56 12.96 -14.49
N ASN A 127 16.53 14.01 -13.66
CA ASN A 127 17.70 14.50 -12.94
C ASN A 127 18.13 13.58 -11.80
N VAL A 128 17.20 12.91 -11.11
CA VAL A 128 17.56 11.88 -10.10
C VAL A 128 18.37 10.73 -10.68
N LYS A 129 18.20 10.40 -11.97
CA LYS A 129 19.05 9.41 -12.64
C LYS A 129 20.49 9.91 -12.87
N HIS A 130 20.69 11.23 -12.94
CA HIS A 130 21.96 11.89 -13.25
C HIS A 130 22.56 12.63 -12.04
N ALA A 131 21.96 12.50 -10.86
CA ALA A 131 22.27 13.23 -9.63
C ALA A 131 23.61 12.85 -8.95
N SER A 132 24.59 12.35 -9.69
CA SER A 132 25.97 12.24 -9.20
C SER A 132 26.67 13.60 -9.12
N SER A 133 26.10 14.66 -9.71
CA SER A 133 26.54 16.05 -9.56
C SER A 133 25.54 16.85 -8.72
N ASN A 134 26.03 17.57 -7.71
CA ASN A 134 25.29 18.26 -6.64
C ASN A 134 24.33 19.41 -7.05
N THR A 135 23.84 19.43 -8.29
CA THR A 135 22.98 20.51 -8.82
C THR A 135 21.65 19.91 -9.28
N PHE A 136 20.68 19.86 -8.36
CA PHE A 136 19.29 19.49 -8.68
C PHE A 136 18.54 20.73 -9.17
N GLU A 137 18.56 21.01 -10.47
CA GLU A 137 17.70 22.04 -11.06
C GLU A 137 16.37 21.42 -11.50
N CYS A 138 15.31 21.65 -10.73
CA CYS A 138 13.95 21.32 -11.14
C CYS A 138 13.41 22.45 -12.01
N VAL A 139 12.89 22.12 -13.20
CA VAL A 139 12.29 23.10 -14.11
C VAL A 139 10.83 23.31 -13.71
N ASP A 140 10.41 24.58 -13.57
CA ASP A 140 9.04 25.01 -13.21
C ASP A 140 8.40 24.32 -11.99
N PRO A 141 9.05 24.28 -10.82
CA PRO A 141 8.56 23.52 -9.68
C PRO A 141 7.23 24.05 -9.14
N SER A 142 6.24 23.17 -9.03
CA SER A 142 4.93 23.47 -8.44
C SER A 142 4.85 22.98 -6.99
N LYS A 143 4.46 23.88 -6.08
CA LYS A 143 4.30 23.54 -4.66
C LYS A 143 3.29 22.40 -4.44
N THR A 144 2.17 22.40 -5.16
CA THR A 144 1.11 21.39 -5.07
C THR A 144 1.65 20.00 -5.41
N SER A 145 2.27 19.84 -6.58
CA SER A 145 2.82 18.56 -7.05
C SER A 145 3.95 18.04 -6.16
N CYS A 146 4.73 18.94 -5.55
CA CYS A 146 5.75 18.54 -4.57
C CYS A 146 5.13 17.87 -3.32
N TYR A 147 4.03 18.42 -2.80
CA TYR A 147 3.33 17.80 -1.66
C TYR A 147 2.60 16.52 -2.06
N GLU A 148 2.02 16.47 -3.25
CA GLU A 148 1.34 15.28 -3.76
C GLU A 148 2.30 14.11 -3.91
N ILE A 149 3.48 14.28 -4.52
CA ILE A 149 4.45 13.17 -4.64
C ILE A 149 5.01 12.74 -3.28
N LYS A 150 5.19 13.68 -2.35
CA LYS A 150 5.57 13.39 -0.96
C LYS A 150 4.48 12.62 -0.22
N ALA A 151 3.21 12.94 -0.48
CA ALA A 151 2.07 12.21 0.07
C ALA A 151 1.99 10.79 -0.48
N ILE A 152 2.18 10.58 -1.79
CA ILE A 152 2.21 9.25 -2.41
C ILE A 152 3.32 8.40 -1.78
N TRP A 153 4.53 8.96 -1.60
CA TRP A 153 5.64 8.27 -0.95
C TRP A 153 5.30 7.88 0.50
N GLY A 154 4.74 8.81 1.28
CA GLY A 154 4.34 8.54 2.67
C GLY A 154 3.24 7.47 2.78
N LEU A 155 2.23 7.53 1.90
CA LEU A 155 1.17 6.53 1.81
C LEU A 155 1.72 5.15 1.41
N SER A 156 2.75 5.08 0.56
CA SER A 156 3.41 3.83 0.19
C SER A 156 4.11 3.17 1.39
N ILE A 157 4.76 3.97 2.24
CA ILE A 157 5.38 3.47 3.49
C ILE A 157 4.30 2.97 4.45
N ALA A 158 3.25 3.77 4.67
CA ALA A 158 2.14 3.38 5.53
C ALA A 158 1.50 2.06 5.05
N THR A 159 1.26 1.93 3.75
CA THR A 159 0.71 0.72 3.14
C THR A 159 1.63 -0.48 3.33
N SER A 160 2.95 -0.30 3.24
CA SER A 160 3.93 -1.36 3.51
C SER A 160 3.81 -1.88 4.96
N ILE A 161 3.76 -0.98 5.94
CA ILE A 161 3.58 -1.35 7.35
C ILE A 161 2.27 -2.12 7.56
N LEU A 162 1.19 -1.65 6.93
CA LEU A 162 -0.12 -2.29 7.04
C LEU A 162 -0.14 -3.70 6.44
N PHE A 163 0.51 -3.93 5.29
CA PHE A 163 0.62 -5.28 4.72
C PHE A 163 1.46 -6.20 5.59
N PHE A 164 2.56 -5.70 6.15
CA PHE A 164 3.36 -6.48 7.08
C PHE A 164 2.56 -6.91 8.31
N MET A 165 1.86 -5.97 8.94
CA MET A 165 1.03 -6.28 10.10
C MET A 165 -0.13 -7.22 9.76
N SER A 166 -0.71 -7.12 8.57
CA SER A 166 -1.73 -8.06 8.06
C SER A 166 -1.17 -9.48 7.92
N ALA A 167 0.04 -9.62 7.37
CA ALA A 167 0.72 -10.92 7.27
C ALA A 167 0.98 -11.53 8.66
N VAL A 168 1.44 -10.73 9.62
CA VAL A 168 1.64 -11.19 11.01
C VAL A 168 0.32 -11.62 11.65
N ALA A 169 -0.75 -10.84 11.49
CA ALA A 169 -2.07 -11.19 11.99
C ALA A 169 -2.59 -12.51 11.38
N ALA A 170 -2.42 -12.70 10.07
CA ALA A 170 -2.80 -13.93 9.37
C ALA A 170 -2.00 -15.15 9.86
N ILE A 171 -0.69 -15.01 10.09
CA ILE A 171 0.15 -16.08 10.67
C ILE A 171 -0.30 -16.43 12.08
N CYS A 172 -0.57 -15.44 12.92
CA CYS A 172 -1.06 -15.64 14.29
C CYS A 172 -2.40 -16.38 14.30
N LEU A 173 -3.32 -15.99 13.41
CA LEU A 173 -4.61 -16.66 13.26
C LEU A 173 -4.44 -18.09 12.76
N TRP A 174 -3.51 -18.33 11.82
CA TRP A 174 -3.23 -19.67 11.31
C TRP A 174 -2.66 -20.59 12.41
N LYS A 175 -1.71 -20.10 13.21
CA LYS A 175 -1.18 -20.83 14.37
C LYS A 175 -2.27 -21.15 15.41
N ARG A 176 -3.19 -20.22 15.65
CA ARG A 176 -4.34 -20.43 16.58
C ARG A 176 -5.28 -21.50 16.06
N VAL A 177 -5.64 -21.47 14.78
CA VAL A 177 -6.53 -22.47 14.17
C VAL A 177 -5.88 -23.86 14.19
N LYS A 178 -4.60 -23.95 13.82
CA LYS A 178 -3.86 -25.23 13.85
C LYS A 178 -3.70 -25.78 15.27
N GLY A 179 -3.31 -24.94 16.23
CA GLY A 179 -3.13 -25.36 17.63
C GLY A 179 -4.44 -25.70 18.38
N SER A 180 -5.59 -25.20 17.91
CA SER A 180 -6.90 -25.64 18.42
C SER A 180 -7.31 -27.01 17.88
N ALA A 181 -6.86 -27.40 16.68
CA ALA A 181 -7.09 -28.74 16.13
C ALA A 181 -6.28 -29.83 16.85
N ASP A 182 -5.13 -29.47 17.43
CA ASP A 182 -4.23 -30.40 18.16
C ASP A 182 -4.57 -30.56 19.65
N ARG A 183 -5.63 -29.92 20.19
CA ARG A 183 -6.09 -30.19 21.57
C ARG A 183 -7.06 -31.37 21.57
N PRO A 184 -6.67 -32.57 22.04
CA PRO A 184 -7.61 -33.66 22.21
C PRO A 184 -8.63 -33.26 23.27
N ALA A 185 -9.91 -33.47 22.98
CA ALA A 185 -11.00 -33.27 23.92
C ALA A 185 -10.70 -34.04 25.21
N SER A 186 -10.32 -33.31 26.27
CA SER A 186 -10.13 -33.90 27.59
C SER A 186 -11.47 -34.48 28.04
N ARG A 187 -11.48 -35.80 28.26
CA ARG A 187 -12.59 -36.63 28.70
C ARG A 187 -13.44 -35.91 29.76
N LYS A 188 -14.75 -35.86 29.56
CA LYS A 188 -15.68 -35.96 30.70
C LYS A 188 -15.64 -37.42 31.17
N PRO A 189 -15.23 -37.74 32.41
CA PRO A 189 -15.68 -38.98 33.02
C PRO A 189 -17.19 -38.84 33.19
N MET A 190 -17.91 -39.82 32.63
CA MET A 190 -19.32 -40.02 32.86
C MET A 190 -19.50 -40.39 34.33
N ASP A 191 -20.27 -39.58 35.06
CA ASP A 191 -20.76 -39.95 36.38
C ASP A 191 -21.54 -41.27 36.24
N LEU A 192 -21.07 -42.32 36.91
CA LEU A 192 -21.82 -43.58 37.07
C LEU A 192 -22.35 -43.58 38.51
N GLU A 193 -23.67 -43.44 38.62
CA GLU A 193 -24.47 -43.82 39.79
C GLU A 193 -24.38 -45.34 40.07
#